data_AF-A0A973JAU8-F1
#
_entry.id   AF-A0A973JAU8-F1
#
_cell.length_a   1.000
_cell.length_b   1.000
_cell.length_c   1.000
_cell.angle_alpha   90.00
_cell.angle_beta   90.00
_cell.angle_gamma   90.00
#
_symmetry.space_group_name_H-M   'P 1'
#
loop_
_entity.id
_entity.type
_entity.pdbx_description
1 polymer ?
#
loop_
_entity_poly.entity_id
_entity_poly.type
_entity_poly.pdbx_seq_one_letter_code
_entity_poly.pdbx_strand_id
1 'polypeptide(L)'
;WRSGRYQIIWGGSFTTTPIQDLALGDLDGDGRVEMIVLEGGVQPGDPGDVISVWHWHGWGFQCEWASQRGSWRWLTLADLSGDGREAIVALP
;
A
#
# COMPACT_ATOMS: atom_id res chain seq x y z
N TRP A 1 21.33 9.92 -11.58
CA TRP A 1 22.24 10.32 -10.50
C TRP A 1 23.35 11.20 -11.09
N ARG A 2 23.13 12.52 -11.12
CA ARG A 2 24.17 13.51 -11.40
C ARG A 2 24.06 14.54 -10.28
N SER A 3 25.13 14.73 -9.50
CA SER A 3 25.22 15.76 -8.44
C SER A 3 24.48 15.50 -7.12
N GLY A 4 24.23 14.25 -6.73
CA GLY A 4 23.75 13.92 -5.36
C GLY A 4 22.33 14.38 -5.01
N ARG A 5 21.56 14.85 -6.00
CA ARG A 5 20.13 15.18 -5.84
C ARG A 5 19.28 14.09 -6.49
N TYR A 6 18.28 13.62 -5.76
CA TYR A 6 17.21 12.81 -6.34
C TYR A 6 16.40 13.69 -7.29
N GLN A 7 16.27 13.26 -8.54
CA GLN A 7 15.45 13.89 -9.55
C GLN A 7 14.53 12.83 -10.13
N ILE A 8 13.25 13.17 -10.27
CA ILE A 8 12.29 12.36 -11.00
C ILE A 8 12.70 12.43 -12.47
N ILE A 9 13.27 11.33 -12.99
CA ILE A 9 13.66 11.21 -14.41
C ILE A 9 12.54 10.61 -15.25
N TRP A 10 11.57 9.98 -14.59
CA TRP A 10 10.34 9.46 -15.16
C TRP A 10 9.32 9.34 -14.02
N GLY A 11 8.10 9.79 -14.28
CA GLY A 11 6.96 9.65 -13.39
C GLY A 11 5.73 9.41 -14.23
N GLY A 12 4.94 8.39 -13.88
CA GLY A 12 3.64 8.16 -14.49
C GLY A 12 2.65 9.29 -14.20
N SER A 13 1.45 9.19 -14.75
CA SER A 13 0.34 10.03 -14.31
C SER A 13 0.07 9.83 -12.83
N PHE A 14 -0.32 10.90 -12.13
CA PHE A 14 -0.82 10.81 -10.76
C PHE A 14 -1.98 9.81 -10.70
N THR A 15 -2.07 9.06 -9.61
CA THR A 15 -3.26 8.28 -9.31
C THR A 15 -4.45 9.22 -9.16
N THR A 16 -5.63 8.81 -9.62
CA THR A 16 -6.86 9.61 -9.46
C THR A 16 -7.29 9.75 -8.01
N THR A 17 -6.83 8.83 -7.16
CA THR A 17 -7.06 8.81 -5.72
C THR A 17 -5.70 8.98 -5.01
N PRO A 18 -5.56 9.88 -4.01
CA PRO A 18 -4.32 10.01 -3.28
C PRO A 18 -3.95 8.73 -2.53
N ILE A 19 -2.65 8.44 -2.47
CA ILE A 19 -2.08 7.40 -1.62
C ILE A 19 -1.62 8.07 -0.33
N GLN A 20 -2.14 7.61 0.80
CA GLN A 20 -1.87 8.17 2.12
C GLN A 20 -0.82 7.36 2.90
N ASP A 21 -0.79 6.04 2.71
CA ASP A 21 0.19 5.15 3.33
C ASP A 21 0.41 3.88 2.51
N LEU A 22 1.52 3.19 2.75
CA LEU A 22 1.92 1.97 2.05
C LEU A 22 2.60 0.99 3.01
N ALA A 23 2.23 -0.29 2.91
CA ALA A 23 2.96 -1.40 3.50
C ALA A 23 3.28 -2.46 2.45
N LEU A 24 4.33 -3.25 2.71
CA LEU A 24 4.79 -4.34 1.85
C LEU A 24 5.00 -5.59 2.70
N GLY A 25 4.44 -6.72 2.30
CA GLY A 25 4.66 -8.00 2.96
C GLY A 25 4.11 -9.17 2.16
N ASP A 26 4.57 -10.38 2.48
CA ASP A 26 4.08 -11.64 1.92
C ASP A 26 2.86 -12.10 2.75
N LEU A 27 1.67 -11.80 2.23
CA LEU A 27 0.40 -12.02 2.93
C LEU A 27 -0.15 -13.43 2.72
N ASP A 28 0.21 -14.08 1.61
CA ASP A 28 -0.30 -15.42 1.27
C ASP A 28 0.70 -16.56 1.50
N GLY A 29 1.97 -16.22 1.71
CA GLY A 29 3.06 -17.13 2.03
C GLY A 29 3.70 -17.78 0.81
N ASP A 30 3.55 -17.21 -0.39
CA ASP A 30 4.12 -17.74 -1.63
C ASP A 30 5.59 -17.30 -1.88
N GLY A 31 6.11 -16.42 -1.02
CA GLY A 31 7.46 -15.85 -1.10
C GLY A 31 7.57 -14.62 -1.99
N ARG A 32 6.45 -14.11 -2.53
CA ARG A 32 6.34 -12.82 -3.20
C ARG A 32 5.76 -11.80 -2.21
N VAL A 33 6.00 -10.54 -2.51
CA VAL A 33 5.59 -9.44 -1.64
C VAL A 33 4.43 -8.73 -2.31
N GLU A 34 3.32 -8.64 -1.59
CA GLU A 34 2.16 -7.85 -1.97
C GLU A 34 2.34 -6.41 -1.52
N MET A 35 1.65 -5.52 -2.22
CA MET A 35 1.62 -4.10 -1.93
C MET A 35 0.28 -3.71 -1.33
N ILE A 36 0.29 -3.19 -0.11
CA ILE A 36 -0.91 -2.75 0.61
C ILE A 36 -0.94 -1.23 0.62
N VAL A 37 -1.96 -0.66 0.01
CA VAL A 37 -2.06 0.79 -0.22
C VAL A 37 -3.26 1.33 0.54
N LEU A 38 -3.06 2.37 1.35
CA LEU A 38 -4.13 3.18 1.90
C LEU A 38 -4.41 4.33 0.93
N GLU A 39 -5.58 4.30 0.31
CA GLU A 39 -6.02 5.26 -0.69
C GLU A 39 -7.20 6.09 -0.18
N GLY A 40 -7.26 7.36 -0.55
CA GLY A 40 -8.39 8.24 -0.24
C GLY A 40 -7.97 9.62 0.20
N GLY A 41 -8.91 10.38 0.73
CA GLY A 41 -8.70 11.79 1.06
C GLY A 41 -8.58 12.68 -0.17
N VAL A 42 -8.33 13.96 0.05
CA VAL A 42 -8.21 14.97 -1.01
C VAL A 42 -6.76 15.41 -1.19
N GLN A 43 -6.00 15.46 -0.09
CA GLN A 43 -4.62 15.94 -0.04
C GLN A 43 -3.74 14.96 0.75
N PRO A 44 -2.41 15.00 0.55
CA PRO A 44 -1.48 14.22 1.38
C PRO A 44 -1.66 14.54 2.87
N GLY A 45 -1.82 13.50 3.69
CA GLY A 45 -2.01 13.61 5.14
C GLY A 45 -3.47 13.58 5.61
N ASP A 46 -4.42 13.63 4.67
CA ASP A 46 -5.82 13.31 4.96
C ASP A 46 -5.94 11.82 5.34
N PRO A 47 -6.96 11.44 6.14
CA PRO A 47 -7.28 10.03 6.29
C PRO A 47 -7.59 9.38 4.94
N GLY A 48 -7.12 8.15 4.75
CA GLY A 48 -7.50 7.30 3.63
C GLY A 48 -8.83 6.61 3.88
N ASP A 49 -9.52 6.27 2.79
CA ASP A 49 -10.87 5.73 2.77
C ASP A 49 -10.91 4.23 2.49
N VAL A 50 -9.92 3.69 1.77
CA VAL A 50 -9.89 2.29 1.31
C VAL A 50 -8.48 1.74 1.45
N ILE A 51 -8.37 0.52 1.96
CA ILE A 51 -7.13 -0.25 1.97
C ILE A 51 -7.23 -1.26 0.83
N SER A 52 -6.25 -1.28 -0.06
CA SER A 52 -6.21 -2.19 -1.21
C SER A 52 -4.95 -3.04 -1.22
N VAL A 53 -5.07 -4.29 -1.63
CA VAL A 53 -3.95 -5.24 -1.77
C VAL A 53 -3.70 -5.50 -3.23
N TRP A 54 -2.47 -5.25 -3.66
CA TRP A 54 -2.03 -5.35 -5.05
C TRP A 54 -0.91 -6.38 -5.16
N HIS A 55 -1.09 -7.35 -6.05
CA HIS A 55 -0.10 -8.37 -6.34
C HIS A 55 0.59 -8.10 -7.69
N TRP A 56 1.90 -8.36 -7.77
CA TRP A 56 2.67 -8.24 -9.01
C TRP A 56 2.69 -9.55 -9.79
N HIS A 57 2.13 -9.53 -11.00
CA HIS A 57 1.98 -10.73 -11.84
C HIS A 57 2.97 -10.80 -13.01
N GLY A 58 4.08 -10.04 -12.96
CA GLY A 58 5.13 -10.08 -14.00
C GLY A 58 5.01 -9.04 -15.11
N TRP A 59 3.82 -8.47 -15.30
CA TRP A 59 3.59 -7.38 -16.27
C TRP A 59 3.00 -6.13 -15.64
N GLY A 60 2.29 -6.28 -14.52
CA GLY A 60 1.60 -5.19 -13.85
C GLY A 60 1.16 -5.61 -12.45
N PHE A 61 0.66 -4.62 -11.72
CA PHE A 61 -0.06 -4.84 -10.47
C PHE A 61 -1.53 -5.11 -10.74
N GLN A 62 -2.09 -6.08 -10.04
CA GLN A 62 -3.52 -6.35 -10.03
C GLN A 62 -4.03 -6.21 -8.60
N CYS A 63 -5.13 -5.46 -8.43
CA CYS A 63 -5.82 -5.39 -7.14
C CYS A 63 -6.56 -6.70 -6.90
N GLU A 64 -6.23 -7.40 -5.83
CA GLU A 64 -6.83 -8.69 -5.46
C GLU A 64 -7.89 -8.54 -4.38
N TRP A 65 -7.75 -7.52 -3.53
CA TRP A 65 -8.70 -7.24 -2.47
C TRP A 65 -8.74 -5.76 -2.13
N ALA A 66 -9.92 -5.29 -1.70
CA ALA A 66 -10.10 -3.95 -1.14
C ALA A 66 -11.06 -3.99 0.06
N SER A 67 -10.79 -3.15 1.05
CA SER A 67 -11.63 -3.01 2.23
C SER A 67 -12.96 -2.33 1.90
N GLN A 68 -13.92 -2.42 2.82
CA GLN A 68 -15.02 -1.44 2.87
C GLN A 68 -14.45 -0.03 3.08
N ARG A 69 -15.27 1.01 2.90
CA ARG A 69 -14.82 2.37 3.21
C ARG A 69 -14.69 2.58 4.72
N GLY A 70 -13.63 3.26 5.12
CA GLY A 70 -13.39 3.67 6.50
C GLY A 70 -12.67 5.01 6.55
N SER A 71 -11.96 5.25 7.66
CA SER A 71 -11.11 6.42 7.86
C SER A 71 -9.89 5.94 8.61
N TRP A 72 -8.75 5.87 7.92
CA TRP A 72 -7.48 5.40 8.47
C TRP A 72 -6.35 6.37 8.19
N ARG A 73 -5.33 6.36 9.02
CA ARG A 73 -4.13 7.18 8.89
C ARG A 73 -2.86 6.38 8.74
N TRP A 74 -2.86 5.16 9.27
CA TRP A 74 -1.68 4.33 9.32
C TRP A 74 -1.98 2.90 8.92
N LEU A 75 -1.07 2.32 8.16
CA LEU A 75 -0.99 0.91 7.84
C LEU A 75 0.27 0.30 8.45
N THR A 76 0.13 -0.89 9.01
CA THR A 76 1.26 -1.75 9.33
C THR A 76 0.88 -3.21 9.10
N LEU A 77 1.90 -4.05 8.93
CA LEU A 77 1.76 -5.49 8.98
C LEU A 77 2.27 -5.98 10.32
N ALA A 78 1.59 -6.98 10.91
CA ALA A 78 2.01 -7.59 12.16
C ALA A 78 1.47 -9.01 12.29
N ASP A 79 2.31 -9.94 12.76
CA ASP A 79 1.87 -11.26 13.19
C ASP A 79 1.18 -11.16 14.56
N LEU A 80 -0.16 -11.15 14.54
CA LEU A 80 -0.99 -11.02 15.74
C LEU A 80 -1.29 -12.38 16.39
N SER A 81 -1.17 -13.47 15.64
CA SER A 81 -1.47 -14.84 16.10
C SER A 81 -0.23 -15.58 16.61
N GLY A 82 0.97 -15.16 16.21
CA GLY A 82 2.24 -15.84 16.48
C GLY A 82 2.51 -17.04 15.58
N ASP A 83 1.82 -17.15 14.43
CA ASP A 83 1.97 -18.27 13.49
C ASP A 83 2.93 -17.98 12.33
N GLY A 84 3.55 -16.80 12.33
CA GLY A 84 4.47 -16.34 11.30
C GLY A 84 3.79 -15.73 10.08
N ARG A 85 2.46 -15.59 10.06
CA ARG A 85 1.72 -14.89 9.00
C ARG A 85 1.33 -13.50 9.45
N GLU A 86 1.65 -12.51 8.65
CA GLU A 86 1.31 -11.12 8.97
C GLU A 86 -0.16 -10.80 8.65
N ALA A 87 -0.79 -10.02 9.51
CA ALA A 87 -2.10 -9.43 9.28
C ALA A 87 -1.97 -7.94 8.96
N ILE A 88 -2.90 -7.43 8.15
CA ILE A 88 -3.04 -5.99 7.89
C ILE A 88 -3.67 -5.33 9.12
N VAL A 89 -2.95 -4.36 9.70
CA VAL A 89 -3.43 -3.54 10.81
C VAL A 89 -3.55 -2.10 10.34
N ALA A 90 -4.75 -1.53 10.48
CA ALA A 90 -5.03 -0.15 10.14
C ALA A 90 -5.57 0.62 11.34
N LEU A 91 -5.09 1.86 11.49
CA LEU A 91 -5.42 2.74 12.61
C LEU A 91 -6.05 4.05 12.11
N PRO A 92 -7.04 4.62 12.82
CA PRO A 92 -7.77 5.84 12.42
C PRO A 92 -6.97 7.14 12.52
#